data_AF-A0A389MM03-F1
#
_entry.id   AF-A0A389MM03-F1
#
_cell.length_a   1.000
_cell.length_b   1.000
_cell.length_c   1.000
_cell.angle_alpha   90.00
_cell.angle_beta   90.00
_cell.angle_gamma   90.00
#
_symmetry.space_group_name_H-M   'P 1'
#
loop_
_entity.id
_entity.type
_entity.pdbx_description
1 polymer ?
#
loop_
_entity_poly.entity_id
_entity_poly.type
_entity_poly.pdbx_seq_one_letter_code
_entity_poly.pdbx_strand_id
1 'polypeptide(L)'
;MNLDFSSVNWGPVAGQLMKIGAPVLGTVIGGLPGALAGQLIGSLADAIGADPTPESVSSKLQEPGAQEAARTFEQDNRERLEELAEKTRQVQIEQANLSLRAEVTAGDRFQRWARPFNMYCVGAVTLSYGLCCVAAAVNTIVTKDPTALTHLVSVGGALTGVLIPAGAVAGVTAWQQTKEKLAGVVQRPPPAVLVPGKVIKK
;
A
#
# COMPACT_ATOMS: atom_id res chain seq x y z
N MET A 1 1.68 -11.75 -30.84
CA MET A 1 0.37 -11.30 -30.31
C MET A 1 0.68 -10.33 -29.19
N ASN A 2 0.45 -9.02 -29.39
CA ASN A 2 0.74 -8.00 -28.37
C ASN A 2 -0.36 -8.05 -27.31
N LEU A 3 -0.11 -8.79 -26.23
CA LEU A 3 -0.99 -8.77 -25.06
C LEU A 3 -0.81 -7.43 -24.35
N ASP A 4 -1.90 -6.68 -24.24
CA ASP A 4 -1.93 -5.45 -23.47
C ASP A 4 -2.00 -5.79 -21.98
N PHE A 5 -0.83 -5.89 -21.33
CA PHE A 5 -0.71 -6.20 -19.91
C PHE A 5 -1.21 -5.06 -18.99
N SER A 6 -1.61 -3.90 -19.52
CA SER A 6 -2.02 -2.74 -18.72
C SER A 6 -3.42 -2.86 -18.11
N SER A 7 -4.31 -3.65 -18.72
CA SER A 7 -5.70 -3.85 -18.26
C SER A 7 -5.91 -5.16 -17.49
N VAL A 8 -4.86 -5.95 -17.31
CA VAL A 8 -4.92 -7.33 -16.81
C VAL A 8 -4.60 -7.40 -15.31
N ASN A 9 -5.45 -8.07 -14.52
CA ASN A 9 -5.27 -8.19 -13.07
C ASN A 9 -4.37 -9.37 -12.67
N TRP A 10 -3.14 -9.07 -12.25
CA TRP A 10 -2.13 -10.05 -11.83
C TRP A 10 -2.11 -10.33 -10.32
N GLY A 11 -2.92 -9.61 -9.53
CA GLY A 11 -2.97 -9.77 -8.07
C GLY A 11 -3.25 -11.20 -7.58
N PRO A 12 -4.19 -11.96 -8.19
CA PRO A 12 -4.43 -13.34 -7.81
C PRO A 12 -3.22 -14.26 -8.02
N VAL A 13 -2.50 -14.09 -9.14
CA VAL A 13 -1.29 -14.86 -9.46
C VAL A 13 -0.17 -14.53 -8.47
N ALA A 14 0.05 -13.25 -8.17
CA ALA A 14 1.01 -12.83 -7.14
C ALA A 14 0.70 -13.45 -5.78
N GLY A 15 -0.59 -13.51 -5.40
CA GLY A 15 -1.05 -14.16 -4.17
C GLY A 15 -0.78 -15.67 -4.15
N GLN A 16 -0.93 -16.36 -5.29
CA GLN A 16 -0.60 -17.77 -5.41
C GLN A 16 0.91 -18.02 -5.32
N LEU A 17 1.73 -17.22 -6.01
CA LEU A 17 3.20 -17.30 -5.96
C LEU A 17 3.74 -17.16 -4.54
N MET A 18 3.22 -16.21 -3.76
CA MET A 18 3.58 -16.07 -2.34
C MET A 18 3.22 -17.31 -1.51
N LYS A 19 2.06 -17.93 -1.77
CA LYS A 19 1.62 -19.13 -1.03
C LYS A 19 2.43 -20.38 -1.37
N ILE A 20 2.88 -20.50 -2.61
CA ILE A 20 3.68 -21.65 -3.05
C ILE A 20 5.16 -21.49 -2.72
N GLY A 21 5.59 -20.44 -2.01
CA GLY A 21 6.99 -20.27 -1.60
C GLY A 21 7.88 -19.57 -2.62
N ALA A 22 7.28 -18.82 -3.54
CA ALA A 22 7.95 -17.89 -4.45
C ALA A 22 7.61 -16.43 -4.09
N PRO A 23 8.05 -15.95 -2.90
CA PRO A 23 7.67 -14.64 -2.38
C PRO A 23 8.29 -13.49 -3.18
N VAL A 24 9.54 -13.59 -3.65
CA VAL A 24 10.18 -12.48 -4.37
C VAL A 24 9.47 -12.26 -5.70
N LEU A 25 9.17 -13.33 -6.44
CA LEU A 25 8.35 -13.25 -7.65
C LEU A 25 6.98 -12.63 -7.38
N GLY A 26 6.30 -13.08 -6.31
CA GLY A 26 5.01 -12.52 -5.91
C GLY A 26 5.09 -11.02 -5.60
N THR A 27 6.15 -10.57 -4.93
CA THR A 27 6.33 -9.13 -4.61
C THR A 27 6.65 -8.28 -5.82
N VAL A 28 7.45 -8.78 -6.75
CA VAL A 28 7.82 -8.04 -7.97
C VAL A 28 6.61 -7.95 -8.91
N ILE A 29 5.91 -9.06 -9.15
CA ILE A 29 4.72 -9.09 -10.02
C ILE A 29 3.55 -8.32 -9.39
N GLY A 30 3.36 -8.41 -8.07
CA GLY A 30 2.30 -7.67 -7.37
C GLY A 30 2.63 -6.19 -7.12
N GLY A 31 3.91 -5.82 -7.14
CA GLY A 31 4.39 -4.46 -6.86
C GLY A 31 4.56 -3.58 -8.10
N LEU A 32 4.76 -4.19 -9.28
CA LEU A 32 4.90 -3.49 -10.54
C LEU A 32 3.52 -3.15 -11.14
N PRO A 33 3.35 -1.96 -11.76
CA PRO A 33 2.21 -1.70 -12.64
C PRO A 33 2.13 -2.80 -13.71
N GLY A 34 0.92 -3.28 -14.03
CA GLY A 34 0.72 -4.46 -14.90
C GLY A 34 1.48 -4.40 -16.23
N ALA A 35 1.66 -3.20 -16.79
CA ALA A 35 2.45 -2.97 -18.01
C ALA A 35 3.95 -3.30 -17.86
N LEU A 36 4.56 -3.08 -16.69
CA LEU A 36 5.98 -3.38 -16.43
C LEU A 36 6.19 -4.84 -15.97
N ALA A 37 5.18 -5.44 -15.36
CA ALA A 37 5.23 -6.84 -14.95
C ALA A 37 5.21 -7.81 -16.16
N GLY A 38 4.68 -7.36 -17.31
CA GLY A 38 4.46 -8.22 -18.50
C GLY A 38 5.69 -8.98 -18.99
N GLN A 39 6.90 -8.41 -18.91
CA GLN A 39 8.13 -9.11 -19.32
C GLN A 39 8.51 -10.25 -18.37
N LEU A 40 8.39 -10.02 -17.05
CA LEU A 40 8.66 -11.05 -16.04
C LEU A 40 7.62 -12.16 -16.06
N ILE A 41 6.36 -11.78 -16.27
CA ILE A 41 5.25 -12.71 -16.42
C ILE A 41 5.45 -13.58 -17.64
N GLY A 42 5.90 -13.02 -18.77
CA GLY A 42 6.25 -13.79 -19.97
C GLY A 42 7.32 -14.84 -19.67
N SER A 43 8.42 -14.45 -19.02
CA SER A 43 9.49 -15.39 -18.66
C SER A 43 9.06 -16.47 -17.65
N LEU A 44 8.15 -16.12 -16.72
CA LEU A 44 7.59 -17.09 -15.78
C LEU A 44 6.65 -18.07 -16.50
N ALA A 45 5.78 -17.55 -17.38
CA ALA A 45 4.86 -18.35 -18.17
C ALA A 45 5.61 -19.36 -19.06
N ASP A 46 6.69 -18.92 -19.71
CA ASP A 46 7.59 -19.80 -20.47
C ASP A 46 8.23 -20.89 -19.58
N ALA A 47 8.67 -20.52 -18.37
CA ALA A 47 9.31 -21.46 -17.44
C ALA A 47 8.35 -22.54 -16.92
N ILE A 48 7.06 -22.22 -16.76
CA ILE A 48 6.03 -23.17 -16.30
C ILE A 48 5.24 -23.82 -17.46
N GLY A 49 5.54 -23.45 -18.71
CA GLY A 49 4.83 -23.92 -19.90
C GLY A 49 3.38 -23.48 -19.98
N ALA A 50 3.06 -22.29 -19.47
CA ALA A 50 1.73 -21.69 -19.55
C ALA A 50 1.69 -20.56 -20.58
N ASP A 51 0.49 -20.18 -21.00
CA ASP A 51 0.33 -18.94 -21.75
C ASP A 51 0.51 -17.74 -20.81
N PRO A 52 1.04 -16.59 -21.29
CA PRO A 52 1.23 -15.37 -20.50
C PRO A 52 -0.09 -14.64 -20.22
N THR A 53 -1.08 -15.36 -19.71
CA THR A 53 -2.38 -14.86 -19.23
C THR A 53 -2.55 -15.25 -17.76
N PRO A 54 -3.22 -14.43 -16.93
CA PRO A 54 -3.35 -14.72 -15.50
C PRO A 54 -4.10 -16.03 -15.24
N GLU A 55 -5.11 -16.31 -16.05
CA GLU A 55 -5.92 -17.53 -15.95
C GLU A 55 -5.09 -18.78 -16.25
N SER A 56 -4.31 -18.76 -17.35
CA SER A 56 -3.45 -19.89 -17.74
C SER A 56 -2.33 -20.11 -16.72
N VAL A 57 -1.65 -19.06 -16.28
CA VAL A 57 -0.62 -19.14 -15.22
C VAL A 57 -1.25 -19.63 -13.90
N SER A 58 -2.38 -19.08 -13.49
CA SER A 58 -3.03 -19.46 -12.22
C SER A 58 -3.54 -20.90 -12.20
N SER A 59 -3.99 -21.42 -13.34
CA SER A 59 -4.40 -22.81 -13.48
C SER A 59 -3.20 -23.73 -13.47
N LYS A 60 -2.11 -23.37 -14.18
CA LYS A 60 -0.87 -24.16 -14.15
C LYS A 60 -0.21 -24.19 -12.79
N LEU A 61 -0.19 -23.10 -12.04
CA LEU A 61 0.37 -23.06 -10.69
C LEU A 61 -0.35 -23.97 -9.66
N GLN A 62 -1.48 -24.59 -10.02
CA GLN A 62 -2.11 -25.64 -9.20
C GLN A 62 -1.39 -27.00 -9.33
N GLU A 63 -0.62 -27.20 -10.40
CA GLU A 63 0.13 -28.43 -10.62
C GLU A 63 1.45 -28.42 -9.83
N PRO A 64 1.81 -29.52 -9.13
CA PRO A 64 3.04 -29.58 -8.34
C PRO A 64 4.31 -29.25 -9.15
N GLY A 65 4.39 -29.73 -10.39
CA GLY A 65 5.54 -29.47 -11.26
C GLY A 65 5.70 -27.99 -11.64
N ALA A 66 4.59 -27.26 -11.82
CA ALA A 66 4.64 -25.82 -12.09
C ALA A 66 5.02 -25.01 -10.84
N GLN A 67 4.66 -25.50 -9.64
CA GLN A 67 5.09 -24.88 -8.39
C GLN A 67 6.59 -25.02 -8.16
N GLU A 68 7.14 -26.20 -8.44
CA GLU A 68 8.59 -26.42 -8.40
C GLU A 68 9.31 -25.57 -9.45
N ALA A 69 8.82 -25.54 -10.69
CA ALA A 69 9.38 -24.70 -11.75
C ALA A 69 9.38 -23.20 -11.38
N ALA A 70 8.30 -22.70 -10.77
CA ALA A 70 8.23 -21.32 -10.30
C ALA A 70 9.24 -21.02 -9.17
N ARG A 71 9.46 -21.97 -8.24
CA ARG A 71 10.48 -21.83 -7.20
C ARG A 71 11.89 -21.84 -7.76
N THR A 72 12.18 -22.76 -8.69
CA THR A 72 13.48 -22.83 -9.37
C THR A 72 13.74 -21.55 -10.16
N PHE A 73 12.73 -21.03 -10.86
CA PHE A 73 12.84 -19.75 -11.57
C PHE A 73 13.17 -18.59 -10.62
N GLU A 74 12.56 -18.53 -9.43
CA GLU A 74 12.90 -17.54 -8.40
C GLU A 74 14.34 -17.70 -7.91
N GLN A 75 14.79 -18.93 -7.67
CA GLN A 75 16.15 -19.22 -7.21
C GLN A 75 17.19 -18.80 -8.26
N ASP A 76 16.96 -19.16 -9.52
CA ASP A 76 17.87 -18.87 -10.64
C ASP A 76 17.95 -17.37 -10.95
N ASN A 77 16.88 -16.62 -10.68
CA ASN A 77 16.79 -15.19 -11.00
C ASN A 77 16.80 -14.30 -9.76
N ARG A 78 17.18 -14.83 -8.59
CA ARG A 78 16.99 -14.15 -7.30
C ARG A 78 17.60 -12.76 -7.26
N GLU A 79 18.85 -12.61 -7.67
CA GLU A 79 19.56 -11.31 -7.68
C GLU A 79 18.85 -10.28 -8.56
N ARG A 80 18.44 -10.71 -9.76
CA ARG A 80 17.71 -9.87 -10.71
C ARG A 80 16.34 -9.46 -10.16
N LEU A 81 15.63 -10.38 -9.50
CA LEU A 81 14.32 -10.11 -8.91
C LEU A 81 14.42 -9.17 -7.71
N GLU A 82 15.45 -9.33 -6.88
CA GLU A 82 15.73 -8.41 -5.76
C GLU A 82 16.08 -7.01 -6.27
N GLU A 83 16.89 -6.90 -7.33
CA GLU A 83 17.20 -5.61 -7.97
C GLU A 83 15.93 -4.94 -8.53
N LEU A 84 15.05 -5.71 -9.18
CA LEU A 84 13.77 -5.20 -9.70
C LEU A 84 12.81 -4.81 -8.59
N ALA A 85 12.77 -5.56 -7.48
CA ALA A 85 11.99 -5.22 -6.30
C ALA A 85 12.46 -3.88 -5.70
N GLU A 86 13.78 -3.70 -5.59
CA GLU A 86 14.36 -2.47 -5.03
C GLU A 86 14.14 -1.27 -5.95
N LYS A 87 14.34 -1.40 -7.27
CA LYS A 87 13.99 -0.37 -8.25
C LYS A 87 12.51 0.01 -8.17
N THR A 88 11.63 -0.97 -7.99
CA THR A 88 10.19 -0.72 -7.84
C THR A 88 9.91 0.09 -6.57
N ARG A 89 10.54 -0.26 -5.44
CA ARG A 89 10.42 0.52 -4.19
C ARG A 89 10.93 1.94 -4.36
N GLN A 90 12.07 2.13 -5.03
CA GLN A 90 12.64 3.46 -5.28
C GLN A 90 11.68 4.32 -6.12
N VAL A 91 11.10 3.77 -7.20
CA VAL A 91 10.10 4.49 -8.01
C VAL A 91 8.86 4.84 -7.18
N GLN A 92 8.38 3.94 -6.33
CA GLN A 92 7.25 4.23 -5.44
C GLN A 92 7.56 5.34 -4.43
N ILE A 93 8.77 5.32 -3.84
CA ILE A 93 9.24 6.36 -2.91
C ILE A 93 9.37 7.70 -3.63
N GLU A 94 9.90 7.70 -4.86
CA GLU A 94 10.06 8.91 -5.65
C GLU A 94 8.70 9.51 -6.05
N GLN A 95 7.74 8.68 -6.46
CA GLN A 95 6.35 9.12 -6.70
C GLN A 95 5.70 9.68 -5.42
N ALA A 96 5.91 9.04 -4.27
CA ALA A 96 5.44 9.56 -2.99
C ALA A 96 6.08 10.92 -2.67
N ASN A 97 7.38 11.07 -2.89
CA ASN A 97 8.11 12.32 -2.68
C ASN A 97 7.66 13.43 -3.63
N LEU A 98 7.35 13.12 -4.89
CA LEU A 98 6.78 14.09 -5.83
C LEU A 98 5.42 14.60 -5.34
N SER A 99 4.56 13.70 -4.83
CA SER A 99 3.27 14.12 -4.26
C SER A 99 3.44 15.01 -3.02
N LEU A 100 4.39 14.68 -2.15
CA LEU A 100 4.73 15.48 -0.97
C LEU A 100 5.28 16.86 -1.36
N ARG A 101 6.20 16.92 -2.33
CA ARG A 101 6.73 18.20 -2.84
C ARG A 101 5.62 19.06 -3.43
N ALA A 102 4.68 18.45 -4.15
CA ALA A 102 3.55 19.14 -4.74
C ALA A 102 2.53 19.63 -3.69
N GLU A 103 2.33 18.89 -2.59
CA GLU A 103 1.53 19.32 -1.44
C GLU A 103 2.23 20.45 -0.65
N VAL A 104 3.55 20.39 -0.51
CA VAL A 104 4.32 21.45 0.14
C VAL A 104 4.32 22.71 -0.73
N THR A 105 4.39 22.64 -2.06
CA THR A 105 4.35 23.84 -2.91
C THR A 105 2.94 24.35 -3.21
N ALA A 106 1.89 23.64 -2.77
CA ALA A 106 0.52 24.12 -2.89
C ALA A 106 0.33 25.46 -2.17
N GLY A 107 -0.26 26.44 -2.87
CA GLY A 107 -0.50 27.78 -2.33
C GLY A 107 -1.57 27.83 -1.23
N ASP A 108 -2.38 26.79 -1.08
CA ASP A 108 -3.42 26.72 -0.05
C ASP A 108 -2.86 26.21 1.29
N ARG A 109 -2.93 27.08 2.30
CA ARG A 109 -2.46 26.80 3.66
C ARG A 109 -3.22 25.64 4.31
N PHE A 110 -4.52 25.46 4.01
CA PHE A 110 -5.30 24.38 4.61
C PHE A 110 -4.87 23.00 4.09
N GLN A 111 -4.57 22.89 2.80
CA GLN A 111 -4.13 21.64 2.19
C GLN A 111 -2.74 21.21 2.70
N ARG A 112 -1.84 22.17 2.88
CA ARG A 112 -0.48 21.94 3.41
C ARG A 112 -0.48 21.43 4.85
N TRP A 113 -1.43 21.90 5.66
CA TRP A 113 -1.51 21.59 7.08
C TRP A 113 -2.42 20.40 7.42
N ALA A 114 -3.30 19.97 6.51
CA ALA A 114 -4.25 18.89 6.78
C ALA A 114 -3.58 17.57 7.24
N ARG A 115 -2.48 17.16 6.57
CA ARG A 115 -1.75 15.93 6.92
C ARG A 115 -1.01 16.03 8.26
N PRO A 116 -0.14 17.04 8.49
CA PRO A 116 0.50 17.24 9.78
C PRO A 116 -0.51 17.38 10.93
N PHE A 117 -1.58 18.15 10.71
CA PHE A 117 -2.61 18.36 11.71
C PHE A 117 -3.30 17.05 12.10
N ASN A 118 -3.69 16.23 11.13
CA ASN A 118 -4.27 14.91 11.42
C ASN A 118 -3.30 14.02 12.20
N MET A 119 -2.01 14.01 11.84
CA MET A 119 -0.99 13.27 12.59
C MET A 119 -0.83 13.77 14.03
N TYR A 120 -0.80 15.09 14.24
CA TYR A 120 -0.72 15.67 15.59
C TYR A 120 -1.98 15.35 16.40
N CYS A 121 -3.17 15.44 15.82
CA CYS A 121 -4.41 15.11 16.50
C CYS A 121 -4.46 13.63 16.90
N VAL A 122 -4.19 12.70 15.98
CA VAL A 122 -4.17 11.26 16.27
C VAL A 122 -3.08 10.93 17.29
N GLY A 123 -1.88 11.51 17.14
CA GLY A 123 -0.77 11.31 18.06
C GLY A 123 -1.07 11.82 19.48
N ALA A 124 -1.61 13.03 19.61
CA ALA A 124 -1.99 13.61 20.90
C ALA A 124 -3.09 12.81 21.59
N VAL A 125 -4.13 12.41 20.84
CA VAL A 125 -5.23 11.59 21.38
C VAL A 125 -4.71 10.23 21.84
N THR A 126 -3.92 9.54 21.02
CA THR A 126 -3.37 8.22 21.39
C THR A 126 -2.43 8.30 22.60
N LEU A 127 -1.58 9.33 22.65
CA LEU A 127 -0.67 9.57 23.77
C LEU A 127 -1.43 9.90 25.06
N SER A 128 -2.44 10.77 24.99
CA SER A 128 -3.29 11.09 26.15
C SER A 128 -4.02 9.86 26.69
N TYR A 129 -4.52 8.99 25.81
CA TYR A 129 -5.18 7.75 26.21
C TYR A 129 -4.19 6.79 26.89
N GLY A 130 -2.98 6.64 26.34
CA GLY A 130 -1.92 5.86 26.98
C GLY A 130 -1.56 6.37 28.38
N LEU A 131 -1.47 7.68 28.57
CA LEU A 131 -1.25 8.29 29.88
C LEU A 131 -2.41 8.03 30.85
N CYS A 132 -3.66 8.10 30.39
CA CYS A 132 -4.83 7.75 31.20
C CYS A 132 -4.79 6.29 31.66
N CYS A 133 -4.40 5.36 30.79
CA CYS A 133 -4.25 3.94 31.14
C CYS A 133 -3.21 3.73 32.25
N VAL A 134 -2.05 4.39 32.14
CA VAL A 134 -0.99 4.32 33.16
C VAL A 134 -1.47 4.93 34.48
N ALA A 135 -2.09 6.11 34.44
CA ALA A 135 -2.58 6.79 35.64
C ALA A 135 -3.67 5.97 36.36
N ALA A 136 -4.60 5.38 35.62
CA ALA A 136 -5.63 4.51 36.18
C ALA A 136 -5.02 3.24 36.79
N ALA A 137 -4.06 2.61 36.13
CA ALA A 137 -3.36 1.45 36.66
C ALA A 137 -2.65 1.77 37.99
N VAL A 138 -1.88 2.87 38.04
CA VAL A 138 -1.23 3.34 39.28
C VAL A 138 -2.26 3.61 40.38
N ASN A 139 -3.36 4.29 40.05
CA ASN A 139 -4.40 4.59 41.02
C ASN A 139 -5.02 3.32 41.61
N THR A 140 -5.31 2.30 40.78
CA THR A 140 -5.85 1.02 41.26
C THR A 140 -4.88 0.25 42.17
N ILE A 141 -3.57 0.34 41.91
CA ILE A 141 -2.56 -0.31 42.76
C ILE A 141 -2.48 0.37 44.13
N VAL A 142 -2.59 1.71 44.17
CA VAL A 142 -2.47 2.50 45.40
C VAL A 142 -3.74 2.45 46.25
N THR A 143 -4.91 2.62 45.63
CA THR A 143 -6.20 2.72 46.34
C THR A 143 -6.89 1.37 46.50
N LYS A 144 -6.42 0.33 45.81
CA LYS A 144 -7.03 -1.01 45.73
C LYS A 144 -8.48 -1.01 45.23
N ASP A 145 -8.94 0.09 44.65
CA ASP A 145 -10.28 0.23 44.09
C ASP A 145 -10.22 0.08 42.55
N PRO A 146 -10.95 -0.88 41.96
CA PRO A 146 -10.96 -1.08 40.51
C PRO A 146 -11.78 -0.05 39.72
N THR A 147 -12.51 0.87 40.37
CA THR A 147 -13.38 1.86 39.69
C THR A 147 -12.65 2.69 38.63
N ALA A 148 -11.37 3.03 38.85
CA ALA A 148 -10.58 3.79 37.88
C ALA A 148 -10.36 3.06 36.53
N LEU A 149 -10.32 1.71 36.54
CA LEU A 149 -10.20 0.92 35.31
C LEU A 149 -11.54 0.87 34.55
N THR A 150 -12.66 0.84 35.26
CA THR A 150 -14.00 0.84 34.66
C THR A 150 -14.25 2.12 33.85
N HIS A 151 -13.72 3.25 34.30
CA HIS A 151 -13.79 4.53 33.56
C HIS A 151 -12.92 4.55 32.29
N LEU A 152 -11.87 3.73 32.18
CA LEU A 152 -11.12 3.63 30.92
C LEU A 152 -11.95 3.01 29.80
N VAL A 153 -12.83 2.07 30.14
CA VAL A 153 -13.67 1.37 29.16
C VAL A 153 -14.64 2.35 28.48
N SER A 154 -15.18 3.31 29.22
CA SER A 154 -16.04 4.36 28.63
C SER A 154 -15.26 5.37 27.79
N VAL A 155 -14.01 5.68 28.16
CA VAL A 155 -13.12 6.54 27.36
C VAL A 155 -12.65 5.85 26.08
N GLY A 156 -12.55 4.51 26.08
CA GLY A 156 -12.22 3.72 24.88
C GLY A 156 -13.17 3.98 23.71
N GLY A 157 -14.46 4.19 23.97
CA GLY A 157 -15.42 4.55 22.92
C GLY A 157 -15.13 5.90 22.25
N ALA A 158 -14.62 6.88 23.00
CA ALA A 158 -14.22 8.18 22.46
C ALA A 158 -12.96 8.06 21.57
N LEU A 159 -12.03 7.18 21.93
CA LEU A 159 -10.86 6.88 21.10
C LEU A 159 -11.27 6.30 19.73
N THR A 160 -12.22 5.37 19.72
CA THR A 160 -12.77 4.79 18.50
C THR A 160 -13.40 5.85 17.59
N GLY A 161 -14.08 6.84 18.17
CA GLY A 161 -14.67 7.96 17.43
C GLY A 161 -13.65 8.82 16.66
N VAL A 162 -12.39 8.90 17.11
CA VAL A 162 -11.31 9.64 16.43
C VAL A 162 -10.56 8.75 15.44
N LEU A 163 -10.31 7.49 15.80
CA LEU A 163 -9.50 6.58 14.98
C LEU A 163 -10.25 6.07 13.76
N ILE A 164 -11.56 5.82 13.84
CA ILE A 164 -12.34 5.31 12.71
C ILE A 164 -12.35 6.29 11.53
N PRO A 165 -12.68 7.58 11.70
CA PRO A 165 -12.67 8.52 10.57
C PRO A 165 -11.27 8.67 9.95
N ALA A 166 -10.23 8.76 10.79
CA ALA A 166 -8.85 8.87 10.32
C ALA A 166 -8.43 7.63 9.52
N GLY A 167 -8.74 6.43 10.01
CA GLY A 167 -8.50 5.16 9.33
C GLY A 167 -9.31 5.02 8.04
N ALA A 168 -10.57 5.47 8.03
CA ALA A 168 -11.42 5.43 6.85
C ALA A 168 -10.89 6.30 5.71
N VAL A 169 -10.45 7.53 6.01
CA VAL A 169 -9.84 8.42 5.02
C VAL A 169 -8.55 7.80 4.45
N ALA A 170 -7.69 7.27 5.32
CA ALA A 170 -6.48 6.57 4.88
C ALA A 170 -6.82 5.36 3.98
N GLY A 171 -7.81 4.56 4.37
CA GLY A 171 -8.28 3.41 3.60
C GLY A 171 -8.83 3.78 2.22
N VAL A 172 -9.64 4.82 2.12
CA VAL A 172 -10.17 5.31 0.82
C VAL A 172 -9.04 5.78 -0.08
N THR A 173 -8.06 6.52 0.45
CA THR A 173 -6.93 6.99 -0.36
C THR A 173 -6.07 5.82 -0.87
N ALA A 174 -5.82 4.82 -0.04
CA ALA A 174 -5.11 3.61 -0.45
C ALA A 174 -5.88 2.83 -1.53
N TRP A 175 -7.20 2.71 -1.40
CA TRP A 175 -8.04 2.06 -2.40
C TRP A 175 -8.02 2.79 -3.75
N GLN A 176 -8.14 4.12 -3.74
CA GLN A 176 -8.05 4.92 -4.98
C GLN A 176 -6.70 4.74 -5.66
N GLN A 177 -5.60 4.78 -4.91
CA GLN A 177 -4.27 4.51 -5.45
C GLN A 177 -4.14 3.11 -6.04
N THR A 178 -4.75 2.10 -5.43
CA THR A 178 -4.79 0.74 -6.01
C THR A 178 -5.55 0.71 -7.33
N LYS A 179 -6.70 1.40 -7.43
CA LYS A 179 -7.46 1.50 -8.69
C LYS A 179 -6.67 2.22 -9.78
N GLU A 180 -5.99 3.31 -9.45
CA GLU A 180 -5.13 4.05 -10.38
C GLU A 180 -3.98 3.17 -10.91
N LYS A 181 -3.33 2.42 -10.00
CA LYS A 181 -2.27 1.46 -10.37
C LYS A 181 -2.78 0.34 -11.28
N LEU A 182 -3.96 -0.22 -10.98
CA LEU A 182 -4.58 -1.27 -11.79
C LEU A 182 -5.05 -0.77 -13.16
N ALA A 183 -5.45 0.50 -13.27
CA ALA A 183 -5.86 1.11 -14.53
C ALA A 183 -4.68 1.56 -15.41
N GLY A 184 -3.43 1.36 -14.98
CA GLY A 184 -2.25 1.85 -15.68
C GLY A 184 -2.13 3.38 -15.74
N VAL A 185 -3.01 4.11 -15.02
CA VAL A 185 -3.01 5.56 -14.95
C VAL A 185 -2.00 5.99 -13.89
N VAL A 186 -0.72 6.03 -14.28
CA VAL A 186 0.37 6.53 -13.42
C VAL A 186 0.36 8.07 -13.34
N GLN A 187 -0.50 8.74 -14.10
CA GLN A 187 -0.62 10.19 -14.07
C GLN A 187 -1.70 10.62 -13.08
N ARG A 188 -1.28 10.94 -11.86
CA ARG A 188 -2.00 11.99 -11.15
C ARG A 188 -1.79 13.26 -11.97
N PRO A 189 -2.84 13.96 -12.45
CA PRO A 189 -2.63 15.29 -12.99
C PRO A 189 -1.87 16.07 -11.92
N PRO A 190 -0.83 16.82 -12.30
CA PRO A 190 -0.16 17.67 -11.33
C PRO A 190 -1.23 18.52 -10.64
N PRO A 191 -1.12 18.79 -9.32
CA PRO A 191 -2.11 19.60 -8.64
C PRO A 191 -2.32 20.87 -9.45
N ALA A 192 -3.57 21.37 -9.49
CA ALA A 192 -4.09 22.41 -10.40
C ALA A 192 -3.30 23.75 -10.48
N VAL A 193 -2.14 23.83 -9.83
CA VAL A 193 -1.12 24.87 -9.90
C VAL A 193 -0.15 24.69 -11.09
N LEU A 194 -0.09 23.52 -11.74
CA LEU A 194 0.75 23.33 -12.95
C LEU A 194 -0.03 23.41 -14.27
N VAL A 195 -1.15 24.14 -14.32
CA VAL A 195 -1.61 24.74 -15.58
C VAL A 195 -1.00 26.13 -15.65
N PRO A 196 0.11 26.35 -16.38
CA PRO A 196 0.63 27.69 -16.59
C PRO A 196 -0.45 28.48 -17.35
N GLY A 197 -1.08 29.45 -16.69
CA GLY A 197 -1.84 30.49 -17.40
C GLY A 197 -3.21 30.92 -16.86
N LYS A 198 -3.74 30.41 -15.74
CA LYS A 198 -4.96 31.00 -15.17
C LYS A 198 -4.72 31.72 -13.86
N VAL A 199 -4.42 33.02 -13.99
CA VAL A 199 -4.56 34.01 -12.93
C VAL A 199 -6.03 34.01 -12.50
N ILE A 200 -6.32 33.46 -11.32
CA ILE A 200 -7.63 33.62 -10.68
C ILE A 200 -7.69 35.08 -10.22
N LYS A 201 -8.51 35.89 -10.90
CA LYS A 201 -8.78 37.27 -10.48
C LYS A 201 -9.41 37.26 -9.09
N LYS A 202 -8.92 38.15 -8.23
CA LYS A 202 -9.44 38.45 -6.89
C LYS A 202 -10.92 38.75 -6.89
#